data_AF-A0A6A2YW27-F1
#
_entry.id   AF-A0A6A2YW27-F1
#
_cell.length_a   1.000
_cell.length_b   1.000
_cell.length_c   1.000
_cell.angle_alpha   90.00
_cell.angle_beta   90.00
_cell.angle_gamma   90.00
#
_symmetry.space_group_name_H-M   'P 1'
#
loop_
_entity.id
_entity.type
_entity.pdbx_description
1 polymer ?
#
loop_
_entity_poly.entity_id
_entity_poly.type
_entity_poly.pdbx_seq_one_letter_code
_entity_poly.pdbx_strand_id
1 'polypeptide(L)'
;MNDYVFKGATYKTDSTIHSSYNWEKCYANSSKVHVIYLVQHVTNPTWSPPPRGWMCLNTDGAVATLDGRGSIGGVIRNSNGEWITGFTKNMGTTSILHAELWSIYEGLLIVRNLGIHRLWIQSDSSRAFKLVGESGSIDNHIPLLRVILKLR
;
A
#
# COMPACT_ATOMS: atom_id res chain seq x y z
N MET A 1 -11.48 -0.02 13.74
CA MET A 1 -10.67 0.94 14.53
C MET A 1 -9.78 1.71 13.55
N ASN A 2 -10.36 2.24 12.46
CA ASN A 2 -9.60 2.63 11.25
C ASN A 2 -9.64 4.16 11.04
N ASP A 3 -10.32 4.90 11.92
CA ASP A 3 -10.43 6.36 11.88
C ASP A 3 -9.09 7.09 12.05
N TYR A 4 -8.08 6.41 12.61
CA TYR A 4 -6.79 7.02 12.96
C TYR A 4 -5.81 7.13 11.79
N VAL A 5 -5.92 6.29 10.76
CA VAL A 5 -5.02 6.31 9.59
C VAL A 5 -5.39 7.44 8.62
N PHE A 6 -6.69 7.78 8.54
CA PHE A 6 -7.25 8.63 7.49
C PHE A 6 -7.56 10.07 7.90
N LYS A 7 -7.65 10.42 9.20
CA LYS A 7 -8.14 11.74 9.66
C LYS A 7 -7.07 12.82 9.88
N GLY A 8 -6.08 12.92 8.98
CA GLY A 8 -4.97 13.88 9.09
C GLY A 8 -5.18 15.28 8.49
N ALA A 9 -6.18 15.50 7.62
CA ALA A 9 -6.56 16.83 7.08
C ALA A 9 -7.85 16.74 6.22
N THR A 10 -8.57 17.85 6.08
CA THR A 10 -9.85 17.97 5.33
C THR A 10 -9.70 18.01 3.81
N TYR A 11 -10.68 17.41 3.13
CA TYR A 11 -10.74 17.14 1.70
C TYR A 11 -10.83 18.41 0.82
N LYS A 12 -10.14 18.38 -0.33
CA LYS A 12 -10.45 19.22 -1.50
C LYS A 12 -10.74 18.33 -2.70
N THR A 13 -11.80 18.68 -3.43
CA THR A 13 -12.47 17.96 -4.51
C THR A 13 -11.67 17.80 -5.81
N ASP A 14 -10.40 18.24 -5.86
CA ASP A 14 -9.58 18.24 -7.08
C ASP A 14 -8.74 16.95 -7.26
N SER A 15 -8.67 16.08 -6.24
CA SER A 15 -7.76 14.92 -6.22
C SER A 15 -8.19 13.75 -7.13
N THR A 16 -9.48 13.65 -7.45
CA THR A 16 -10.03 12.57 -8.29
C THR A 16 -9.58 12.72 -9.75
N ILE A 17 -9.54 13.95 -10.28
CA ILE A 17 -9.22 14.21 -11.69
C ILE A 17 -7.72 14.03 -11.97
N HIS A 18 -6.86 14.40 -11.00
CA HIS A 18 -5.41 14.27 -11.15
C HIS A 18 -4.93 12.80 -11.14
N SER A 19 -5.58 11.95 -10.33
CA SER A 19 -5.26 10.52 -10.22
C SER A 19 -5.60 9.76 -11.52
N SER A 20 -6.70 10.13 -12.17
CA SER A 20 -7.10 9.56 -13.46
C SER A 20 -6.18 9.98 -14.61
N TYR A 21 -5.66 11.21 -14.61
CA TYR A 21 -4.76 11.70 -15.67
C TYR A 21 -3.37 11.05 -15.63
N ASN A 22 -2.87 10.76 -14.43
CA ASN A 22 -1.58 10.07 -14.26
C ASN A 22 -1.68 8.57 -14.59
N TRP A 23 -2.86 7.95 -14.40
CA TRP A 23 -3.13 6.53 -14.75
C TRP A 23 -2.91 6.22 -16.24
N GLU A 24 -3.29 7.12 -17.15
CA GLU A 24 -3.19 6.91 -18.60
C GLU A 24 -1.74 6.98 -19.12
N LYS A 25 -0.92 7.90 -18.57
CA LYS A 25 0.45 8.12 -19.05
C LYS A 25 1.44 7.02 -18.67
N CYS A 26 1.17 6.26 -17.60
CA CYS A 26 2.13 5.29 -17.04
C CYS A 26 2.20 3.94 -17.78
N TYR A 27 1.26 3.61 -18.67
CA TYR A 27 1.33 2.36 -19.48
C TYR A 27 2.43 2.38 -20.56
N ALA A 28 2.99 3.56 -20.86
CA ALA A 28 3.93 3.72 -21.97
C ALA A 28 5.41 3.48 -21.60
N ASN A 29 5.78 3.38 -20.31
CA ASN A 29 7.19 3.30 -19.92
C ASN A 29 7.44 2.30 -18.78
N SER A 30 7.67 1.03 -19.13
CA SER A 30 8.03 -0.04 -18.19
C SER A 30 9.52 -0.37 -18.26
N SER A 31 10.35 0.49 -17.66
CA SER A 31 11.72 0.09 -17.32
C SER A 31 11.70 -0.77 -16.05
N LYS A 32 12.58 -1.78 -15.97
CA LYS A 32 12.78 -2.58 -14.75
C LYS A 32 13.56 -1.74 -13.74
N VAL A 33 12.86 -1.22 -12.74
CA VAL A 33 13.42 -0.37 -11.69
C VAL A 33 13.78 -1.23 -10.48
N HIS A 34 15.02 -1.16 -9.99
CA HIS A 34 15.39 -1.69 -8.68
C HIS A 34 14.85 -0.74 -7.61
N VAL A 35 14.00 -1.24 -6.72
CA VAL A 35 13.39 -0.45 -5.65
C VAL A 35 13.84 -1.04 -4.30
N ILE A 36 14.20 -0.18 -3.36
CA ILE A 36 14.53 -0.61 -2.00
C ILE A 36 13.25 -0.53 -1.17
N TYR A 37 12.78 -1.69 -0.73
CA TYR A 37 11.60 -1.81 0.11
C TYR A 37 11.98 -2.16 1.54
N LEU A 38 11.60 -1.27 2.45
CA LEU A 38 11.58 -1.53 3.88
C LEU A 38 10.13 -1.66 4.32
N VAL A 39 9.80 -2.78 4.92
CA VAL A 39 8.49 -2.97 5.54
C VAL A 39 8.65 -2.70 7.03
N GLN A 40 7.71 -1.99 7.62
CA GLN A 40 7.63 -1.75 9.05
C GLN A 40 6.27 -2.21 9.58
N HIS A 41 6.29 -3.03 10.62
CA HIS A 41 5.10 -3.30 11.42
C HIS A 41 4.83 -2.13 12.35
N VAL A 42 3.64 -1.55 12.28
CA VAL A 42 3.26 -0.43 13.14
C VAL A 42 2.80 -0.97 14.50
N THR A 43 3.67 -0.94 15.51
CA THR A 43 3.37 -1.41 16.88
C THR A 43 2.92 -0.30 17.85
N ASN A 44 3.19 0.96 17.51
CA ASN A 44 2.88 2.13 18.33
C ASN A 44 1.83 3.01 17.63
N PRO A 45 0.92 3.65 18.38
CA PRO A 45 -0.20 4.41 17.82
C PRO A 45 0.19 5.77 17.20
N THR A 46 1.43 6.22 17.39
CA THR A 46 1.91 7.50 16.87
C THR A 46 2.58 7.31 15.51
N TRP A 47 1.93 7.79 14.45
CA TRP A 47 2.50 7.81 13.11
C TRP A 47 3.72 8.73 13.06
N SER A 48 4.79 8.28 12.41
CA SER A 48 5.98 9.09 12.12
C SER A 48 6.29 9.07 10.61
N PRO A 49 6.79 10.18 10.04
CA PRO A 49 7.23 10.21 8.66
C PRO A 49 8.43 9.29 8.43
N PRO A 50 8.61 8.78 7.20
CA PRO A 50 9.75 7.94 6.88
C PRO A 50 11.04 8.78 6.85
N PRO A 51 12.23 8.14 6.85
CA PRO A 51 13.49 8.86 6.73
C PRO A 51 13.54 9.77 5.50
N ARG A 52 14.33 10.85 5.56
CA ARG A 52 14.47 11.80 4.44
C ARG A 52 14.85 11.06 3.14
N GLY A 53 14.17 11.41 2.05
CA GLY A 53 14.38 10.78 0.74
C GLY A 53 13.67 9.44 0.55
N TRP A 54 12.83 9.03 1.50
CA TRP A 54 11.91 7.90 1.37
C TRP A 54 10.47 8.37 1.22
N MET A 55 9.69 7.59 0.48
CA MET A 55 8.23 7.71 0.44
C MET A 55 7.64 6.66 1.37
N CYS A 56 6.52 6.96 2.02
CA CYS A 56 5.78 6.02 2.84
C CYS A 56 4.53 5.53 2.08
N LEU A 57 4.31 4.23 2.04
CA LEU A 57 3.06 3.61 1.62
C LEU A 57 2.38 3.01 2.87
N ASN A 58 1.30 3.65 3.32
CA ASN A 58 0.40 3.14 4.35
C ASN A 58 -0.71 2.33 3.68
N THR A 59 -0.94 1.09 4.09
CA THR A 59 -1.96 0.21 3.49
C THR A 59 -2.87 -0.40 4.53
N ASP A 60 -4.13 -0.62 4.17
CA ASP A 60 -5.16 -1.24 5.03
C ASP A 60 -6.12 -2.07 4.17
N GLY A 61 -6.51 -3.23 4.67
CA GLY A 61 -7.53 -4.11 4.09
C GLY A 61 -8.68 -4.35 5.07
N ALA A 62 -9.88 -3.90 4.72
CA ALA A 62 -11.07 -4.10 5.54
C ALA A 62 -11.96 -5.22 4.97
N VAL A 63 -12.59 -6.00 5.85
CA VAL A 63 -13.59 -7.02 5.48
C VAL A 63 -14.78 -6.92 6.43
N ALA A 64 -15.98 -6.81 5.86
CA ALA A 64 -17.23 -6.82 6.60
C ALA A 64 -17.50 -8.20 7.21
N THR A 65 -17.85 -8.23 8.50
CA THR A 65 -18.12 -9.47 9.23
C THR A 65 -19.41 -10.15 8.81
N LEU A 66 -20.38 -9.38 8.29
CA LEU A 66 -21.71 -9.87 7.97
C LEU A 66 -21.75 -10.69 6.67
N ASP A 67 -21.12 -10.19 5.61
CA ASP A 67 -21.21 -10.77 4.26
C ASP A 67 -19.83 -11.08 3.63
N GLY A 68 -18.75 -10.86 4.39
CA GLY A 68 -17.39 -11.12 3.93
C GLY A 68 -16.90 -10.20 2.82
N ARG A 69 -17.64 -9.14 2.48
CA ARG A 69 -17.20 -8.17 1.46
C ARG A 69 -16.03 -7.36 1.99
N GLY A 70 -14.96 -7.30 1.21
CA GLY A 70 -13.78 -6.54 1.55
C GLY A 70 -13.47 -5.40 0.60
N SER A 71 -12.68 -4.48 1.12
CA SER A 71 -12.11 -3.35 0.40
C SER A 71 -10.67 -3.16 0.81
N ILE A 72 -9.88 -2.61 -0.09
CA ILE A 72 -8.50 -2.22 0.18
C ILE A 72 -8.36 -0.73 0.06
N GLY A 73 -7.33 -0.19 0.69
CA GLY A 73 -6.91 1.18 0.49
C GLY A 73 -5.50 1.43 0.94
N GLY A 74 -5.04 2.64 0.63
CA GLY A 74 -3.75 3.10 1.10
C GLY A 74 -3.47 4.54 0.71
N VAL A 75 -2.41 5.06 1.30
CA VAL A 75 -1.95 6.44 1.13
C VAL A 75 -0.45 6.43 0.92
N ILE A 76 0.00 7.22 -0.06
CA ILE A 76 1.42 7.49 -0.30
C ILE A 76 1.73 8.89 0.23
N ARG A 77 2.75 8.98 1.08
CA ARG A 77 3.25 10.24 1.66
C ARG A 77 4.75 10.41 1.39
N ASN A 78 5.23 11.64 1.37
CA ASN A 78 6.68 11.90 1.33
C ASN A 78 7.32 11.92 2.73
N SER A 79 8.62 12.16 2.80
CA SER A 79 9.37 12.23 4.07
C SER A 79 9.02 13.42 4.98
N ASN A 80 8.26 14.39 4.49
CA ASN A 80 7.71 15.47 5.33
C ASN A 80 6.32 15.09 5.89
N GLY A 81 5.79 13.93 5.49
CA GLY A 81 4.43 13.50 5.81
C GLY A 81 3.34 14.11 4.94
N GLU A 82 3.73 14.83 3.88
CA GLU A 82 2.77 15.42 2.94
C GLU A 82 2.12 14.32 2.11
N TRP A 83 0.80 14.42 1.93
CA TRP A 83 0.03 13.51 1.09
C TRP A 83 0.40 13.69 -0.38
N ILE A 84 0.63 12.58 -1.08
CA ILE A 84 1.00 12.55 -2.49
C ILE A 84 -0.12 11.98 -3.32
N THR A 85 -0.62 10.81 -2.93
CA THR A 85 -1.81 10.18 -3.53
C THR A 85 -2.41 9.16 -2.57
N GLY A 86 -3.60 8.67 -2.89
CA GLY A 86 -4.25 7.57 -2.18
C GLY A 86 -5.11 6.74 -3.12
N PHE A 87 -5.47 5.54 -2.68
CA PHE A 87 -6.30 4.62 -3.45
C PHE A 87 -7.30 3.89 -2.55
N THR A 88 -8.38 3.45 -3.17
CA THR A 88 -9.33 2.50 -2.59
C THR A 88 -9.91 1.62 -3.67
N LYS A 89 -10.24 0.37 -3.34
CA LYS A 89 -10.80 -0.60 -4.29
C LYS A 89 -11.65 -1.62 -3.56
N ASN A 90 -12.81 -1.94 -4.12
CA ASN A 90 -13.66 -3.01 -3.64
C ASN A 90 -13.14 -4.35 -4.17
N MET A 91 -13.02 -5.35 -3.29
CA MET A 91 -12.47 -6.68 -3.60
C MET A 91 -13.54 -7.77 -3.71
N GLY A 92 -14.82 -7.43 -3.47
CA GLY A 92 -15.87 -8.44 -3.31
C GLY A 92 -15.62 -9.29 -2.07
N THR A 93 -16.06 -10.54 -2.08
CA THR A 93 -15.83 -11.44 -0.94
C THR A 93 -14.37 -11.85 -0.84
N THR A 94 -13.72 -11.58 0.29
CA THR A 94 -12.30 -11.87 0.51
C THR A 94 -12.00 -12.13 1.98
N SER A 95 -10.85 -12.75 2.28
CA SER A 95 -10.35 -12.83 3.65
C SER A 95 -9.57 -11.57 4.05
N ILE A 96 -9.49 -11.30 5.35
CA ILE A 96 -8.73 -10.17 5.91
C ILE A 96 -7.29 -10.19 5.41
N LEU A 97 -6.61 -11.34 5.49
CA LEU A 97 -5.23 -11.46 5.01
C LEU A 97 -5.10 -11.17 3.51
N HIS A 98 -6.05 -11.63 2.69
CA HIS A 98 -6.01 -11.32 1.26
C HIS A 98 -6.25 -9.83 1.00
N ALA A 99 -7.16 -9.18 1.73
CA ALA A 99 -7.36 -7.73 1.61
C ALA A 99 -6.07 -6.97 1.94
N GLU A 100 -5.36 -7.33 3.03
CA GLU A 100 -4.07 -6.75 3.40
C GLU A 100 -2.97 -6.96 2.35
N LEU A 101 -2.85 -8.17 1.79
CA LEU A 101 -1.88 -8.43 0.74
C LEU A 101 -2.22 -7.68 -0.56
N TRP A 102 -3.51 -7.57 -0.89
CA TRP A 102 -3.97 -6.83 -2.06
C TRP A 102 -3.77 -5.32 -1.93
N SER A 103 -3.95 -4.75 -0.73
CA SER A 103 -3.66 -3.34 -0.47
C SER A 103 -2.17 -3.02 -0.68
N ILE A 104 -1.27 -3.89 -0.21
CA ILE A 104 0.18 -3.81 -0.47
C ILE A 104 0.47 -3.91 -1.97
N TYR A 105 -0.09 -4.92 -2.65
CA TYR A 105 0.12 -5.12 -4.08
C TYR A 105 -0.31 -3.91 -4.93
N GLU A 106 -1.51 -3.39 -4.70
CA GLU A 106 -2.04 -2.24 -5.43
C GLU A 106 -1.18 -0.99 -5.17
N GLY A 107 -0.79 -0.76 -3.92
CA GLY A 107 0.12 0.33 -3.56
C GLY A 107 1.49 0.22 -4.24
N LEU A 108 2.05 -0.99 -4.35
CA LEU A 108 3.32 -1.23 -5.05
C LEU A 108 3.23 -0.91 -6.55
N LEU A 109 2.10 -1.25 -7.21
CA LEU A 109 1.87 -0.88 -8.60
C LEU A 109 1.83 0.65 -8.78
N ILE A 110 1.12 1.35 -7.89
CA ILE A 110 1.03 2.82 -7.93
C ILE A 110 2.40 3.46 -7.71
N VAL A 111 3.15 3.01 -6.71
CA VAL A 111 4.52 3.49 -6.42
C VAL A 111 5.42 3.31 -7.64
N ARG A 112 5.37 2.15 -8.29
CA ARG A 112 6.15 1.88 -9.49
C ARG A 112 5.76 2.81 -10.64
N ASN A 113 4.46 3.04 -10.84
CA ASN A 113 3.95 3.94 -11.85
C ASN A 113 4.37 5.40 -11.60
N LEU A 114 4.53 5.79 -10.32
CA LEU A 114 5.04 7.10 -9.92
C LEU A 114 6.57 7.23 -10.01
N GLY A 115 7.29 6.15 -10.39
CA GLY A 115 8.76 6.17 -10.44
C GLY A 115 9.43 6.31 -9.08
N ILE A 116 8.77 5.89 -7.99
CA ILE A 116 9.32 5.97 -6.64
C ILE A 116 10.31 4.82 -6.42
N HIS A 117 11.53 5.17 -6.00
CA HIS A 117 12.65 4.22 -5.87
C HIS A 117 13.00 3.80 -4.43
N ARG A 118 12.54 4.56 -3.43
CA ARG A 118 12.79 4.32 -2.01
C ARG A 118 11.46 4.31 -1.27
N LEU A 119 10.98 3.11 -0.95
CA LEU A 119 9.66 2.93 -0.37
C LEU A 119 9.72 2.31 1.03
N TRP A 120 9.03 2.96 1.94
CA TRP A 120 8.78 2.50 3.29
C TRP A 120 7.31 2.04 3.39
N ILE A 121 7.07 0.74 3.51
CA ILE A 121 5.72 0.15 3.57
C ILE A 121 5.32 0.02 5.04
N GLN A 122 4.15 0.54 5.40
CA GLN A 122 3.54 0.44 6.72
C GLN A 122 2.18 -0.26 6.63
N SER A 123 2.06 -1.39 7.33
CA SER A 123 0.81 -2.13 7.52
C SER A 123 0.66 -2.43 9.02
N ASP A 124 -0.57 -2.40 9.50
CA ASP A 124 -0.96 -2.80 10.85
C ASP A 124 -1.17 -4.32 10.98
N SER A 125 -1.22 -5.03 9.84
CA SER A 125 -1.32 -6.48 9.79
C SER A 125 0.05 -7.12 10.01
N SER A 126 0.31 -7.54 11.26
CA SER A 126 1.50 -8.32 11.62
C SER A 126 1.71 -9.55 10.73
N ARG A 127 0.63 -10.17 10.25
CA ARG A 127 0.68 -11.35 9.39
C ARG A 127 1.10 -10.99 7.96
N ALA A 128 0.53 -9.93 7.37
CA ALA A 128 0.96 -9.46 6.05
C ALA A 128 2.41 -8.94 6.09
N PHE A 129 2.77 -8.21 7.14
CA PHE A 129 4.13 -7.75 7.41
C PHE A 129 5.14 -8.91 7.39
N LYS A 130 4.90 -9.98 8.16
CA LYS A 130 5.80 -11.14 8.22
C LYS A 130 5.96 -11.80 6.86
N LEU A 131 4.86 -12.02 6.14
CA LEU A 131 4.90 -12.66 4.83
C LEU A 131 5.68 -11.85 3.78
N VAL A 132 5.58 -10.52 3.81
CA VAL A 132 6.27 -9.65 2.84
C VAL A 132 7.71 -9.33 3.27
N GLY A 133 7.99 -9.25 4.57
CA GLY A 133 9.28 -8.85 5.13
C GLY A 133 10.26 -10.01 5.34
N GLU A 134 9.80 -11.14 5.83
CA GLU A 134 10.64 -12.30 6.17
C GLU A 134 10.74 -13.23 4.95
N SER A 135 11.68 -12.93 4.06
CA SER A 135 12.10 -13.80 2.95
C SER A 135 12.73 -15.09 3.49
N GLY A 136 11.95 -16.02 4.06
CA GLY A 136 12.53 -17.19 4.73
C GLY A 136 11.65 -18.44 4.83
N SER A 137 10.34 -18.30 4.87
CA SER A 137 9.42 -19.43 4.74
C SER A 137 8.49 -19.15 3.58
N ILE A 138 8.89 -19.66 2.41
CA ILE A 138 8.06 -19.57 1.22
C ILE A 138 6.81 -20.42 1.47
N ASP A 139 5.78 -19.81 2.05
CA ASP A 139 4.42 -20.32 1.91
C ASP A 139 4.03 -20.11 0.43
N ASN A 140 4.53 -21.04 -0.37
CA ASN A 140 4.37 -21.12 -1.82
C ASN A 140 2.91 -21.27 -2.24
N HIS A 141 1.99 -21.41 -1.27
CA HIS A 141 0.58 -21.64 -1.51
C HIS A 141 -0.23 -20.36 -1.73
N ILE A 142 0.35 -19.16 -1.53
CA ILE A 142 -0.33 -17.88 -1.82
C ILE A 142 0.25 -17.25 -3.11
N PRO A 143 -0.44 -17.37 -4.28
CA PRO A 143 0.06 -16.83 -5.55
C PRO A 143 0.32 -15.32 -5.51
N LEU A 144 -0.50 -14.55 -4.79
CA LEU A 144 -0.37 -13.10 -4.68
C LEU A 144 0.95 -12.68 -4.03
N LEU A 145 1.39 -13.40 -2.99
CA LEU A 145 2.65 -13.12 -2.31
C LEU A 145 3.85 -13.26 -3.26
N ARG A 146 3.84 -14.26 -4.14
CA ARG A 146 4.88 -14.45 -5.16
C ARG A 146 4.98 -13.26 -6.11
N VAL A 147 3.85 -12.64 -6.45
CA VAL A 147 3.84 -11.46 -7.33
C VAL A 147 4.35 -10.25 -6.56
N ILE A 148 3.91 -10.05 -5.32
CA ILE A 148 4.40 -8.96 -4.44
C ILE A 148 5.93 -9.03 -4.29
N LEU A 149 6.49 -10.21 -4.03
CA LEU A 149 7.94 -10.41 -3.88
C LEU A 149 8.74 -10.17 -5.17
N LYS A 150 8.11 -10.28 -6.36
CA LYS A 150 8.73 -9.93 -7.65
C LYS A 150 8.66 -8.44 -7.97
N LEU A 151 7.73 -7.73 -7.33
CA LEU A 151 7.66 -6.27 -7.40
C LEU A 151 8.61 -5.62 -6.38
N ARG A 152 9.06 -6.38 -5.38
CA ARG A 152 10.14 -6.02 -4.47
C ARG A 152 11.50 -5.96 -5.20
#